data_AF-A0A1J5IRK3-F1
#
_entry.id   AF-A0A1J5IRK3-F1
#
_cell.length_a   1.000
_cell.length_b   1.000
_cell.length_c   1.000
_cell.angle_alpha   90.00
_cell.angle_beta   90.00
_cell.angle_gamma   90.00
#
_symmetry.space_group_name_H-M   'P 1'
#
loop_
_entity.id
_entity.type
_entity.pdbx_description
1 polymer ?
#
loop_
_entity_poly.entity_id
_entity_poly.type
_entity_poly.pdbx_seq_one_letter_code
_entity_poly.pdbx_strand_id
1 'polypeptide(L)' 'MIDLEPKPEPKRRPAKRRRPEIYICSTCNREQPFCWTCPCGFMICSDCMEENFWGMTCNGITWTCPDCGAIRGFGNQ' A
#
# COMPACT_ATOMS: atom_id res chain seq x y z
N MET A 1 19.46 -29.03 -20.39
CA MET A 1 18.73 -28.35 -19.32
C MET A 1 18.86 -26.88 -19.62
N ILE A 2 17.79 -26.23 -20.09
CA ILE A 2 17.77 -24.81 -20.42
C ILE A 2 16.85 -24.16 -19.39
N ASP A 3 17.48 -23.46 -18.45
CA ASP A 3 16.83 -22.63 -17.45
C ASP A 3 15.91 -21.61 -18.14
N LEU A 4 14.59 -21.77 -17.93
CA LEU A 4 13.60 -20.76 -18.28
C LEU A 4 13.63 -19.68 -17.21
N GLU A 5 14.39 -18.62 -17.45
CA GLU A 5 14.35 -17.41 -16.62
C GLU A 5 12.96 -16.74 -16.73
N PRO A 6 12.28 -16.43 -15.61
CA PRO A 6 11.00 -15.75 -15.63
C PRO A 6 11.17 -14.30 -16.09
N LYS A 7 10.47 -13.92 -17.17
CA LYS A 7 10.43 -12.55 -17.69
C LYS A 7 9.82 -11.59 -16.64
N PRO A 8 10.43 -10.42 -16.38
CA PRO A 8 9.84 -9.44 -15.47
C PRO A 8 8.54 -8.89 -16.06
N GLU A 9 7.43 -9.04 -15.33
CA GLU A 9 6.13 -8.54 -15.76
C GLU A 9 6.12 -7.01 -15.94
N PRO A 10 5.43 -6.49 -16.97
CA PRO A 10 5.39 -5.06 -17.21
C PRO A 10 4.72 -4.34 -16.04
N LYS A 11 5.46 -3.44 -15.38
CA LYS A 11 4.94 -2.54 -14.34
C LYS A 11 3.86 -1.66 -14.96
N ARG A 12 2.60 -2.10 -14.91
CA ARG A 12 1.42 -1.35 -15.36
C ARG A 12 1.45 0.01 -14.67
N ARG A 13 1.52 1.09 -15.46
CA ARG A 13 1.36 2.45 -14.95
C ARG A 13 0.05 2.48 -14.18
N PRO A 14 0.03 2.85 -12.88
CA PRO A 14 -1.21 2.84 -12.12
C PRO A 14 -2.18 3.80 -12.81
N ALA A 15 -3.26 3.27 -13.37
CA ALA A 15 -4.38 4.09 -13.81
C ALA A 15 -4.77 5.00 -12.63
N LYS A 16 -5.05 6.28 -12.90
CA LYS A 16 -5.57 7.21 -11.88
C LYS A 16 -6.84 6.60 -11.28
N ARG A 17 -6.69 5.88 -10.16
CA ARG A 17 -7.82 5.28 -9.45
C ARG A 17 -8.66 6.43 -8.93
N ARG A 18 -9.94 6.44 -9.29
CA ARG A 18 -10.92 7.36 -8.69
C ARG A 18 -10.87 7.12 -7.17
N ARG A 19 -10.81 8.20 -6.40
CA ARG A 19 -10.84 8.11 -4.94
C ARG A 19 -12.16 7.44 -4.55
N PRO A 20 -12.16 6.32 -3.82
CA PRO A 20 -13.39 5.71 -3.35
C PRO A 20 -14.09 6.67 -2.38
N GLU A 21 -15.42 6.62 -2.36
CA GLU A 21 -16.26 7.43 -1.46
C GLU A 21 -16.05 7.02 0.00
N ILE A 22 -15.77 5.73 0.24
CA ILE A 22 -15.50 5.13 1.54
C ILE A 22 -14.22 4.31 1.43
N TYR A 23 -13.30 4.47 2.40
CA TYR A 23 -12.12 3.61 2.52
C TYR A 23 -12.38 2.53 3.56
N ILE A 24 -11.97 1.30 3.28
CA ILE A 24 -12.06 0.18 4.22
C ILE A 24 -10.64 -0.24 4.57
N CYS A 25 -10.28 -0.18 5.86
CA CYS A 25 -8.97 -0.60 6.32
C CYS A 25 -8.83 -2.13 6.20
N SER A 26 -7.76 -2.60 5.58
CA SER A 26 -7.44 -4.03 5.46
C SER A 26 -7.01 -4.66 6.80
N THR A 27 -6.63 -3.85 7.80
CA THR A 27 -6.18 -4.33 9.12
C THR A 27 -7.34 -4.46 10.10
N CYS A 28 -8.18 -3.43 10.23
CA CYS A 28 -9.30 -3.42 11.18
C CYS A 28 -10.68 -3.63 10.54
N ASN A 29 -10.75 -3.73 9.20
CA ASN A 29 -11.98 -3.93 8.44
C ASN A 29 -13.08 -2.89 8.71
N ARG A 30 -12.70 -1.71 9.21
CA ARG A 30 -13.61 -0.59 9.46
C ARG A 30 -13.59 0.40 8.31
N GLU A 31 -14.76 0.98 8.07
CA GLU A 31 -14.93 2.13 7.19
C GLU A 31 -14.28 3.36 7.83
N GLN A 32 -13.50 4.07 7.03
CA GLN A 32 -12.68 5.18 7.49
C GLN A 32 -12.77 6.33 6.48
N PRO A 33 -12.76 7.58 6.96
CA PRO A 33 -12.76 8.75 6.08
C PRO A 33 -11.46 8.85 5.29
N PHE A 34 -10.40 8.18 5.75
CA PHE A 34 -9.08 8.19 5.15
C PHE A 34 -8.38 6.85 5.36
N CYS A 35 -7.78 6.32 4.29
CA CYS A 35 -6.78 5.26 4.36
C CYS A 35 -5.63 5.56 3.41
N TRP A 36 -4.41 5.21 3.81
CA TRP A 36 -3.30 5.11 2.87
C TRP A 36 -3.52 3.91 1.97
N THR A 37 -3.52 4.17 0.66
CA THR A 37 -3.78 3.15 -0.35
C THR A 37 -2.48 2.74 -1.03
N CYS A 38 -2.31 1.44 -1.19
CA CYS A 38 -1.29 0.86 -2.04
C CYS A 38 -1.93 0.45 -3.38
N PRO A 39 -1.28 0.66 -4.53
CA PRO A 39 -1.78 0.17 -5.81
C PRO A 39 -1.92 -1.35 -5.89
N CYS A 40 -1.31 -2.14 -4.99
CA CYS A 40 -1.60 -3.57 -4.90
C CYS A 40 -3.05 -3.87 -4.47
N GLY A 41 -3.72 -2.93 -3.80
CA GLY A 41 -5.07 -3.08 -3.25
C GLY A 41 -5.14 -2.90 -1.74
N PHE A 42 -4.01 -2.97 -1.04
CA PHE A 42 -3.94 -2.77 0.41
C PHE A 42 -4.32 -1.34 0.81
N MET A 43 -5.14 -1.22 1.84
CA MET A 43 -5.55 0.06 2.42
C MET A 43 -5.37 0.01 3.93
N ILE A 44 -4.79 1.03 4.55
CA ILE A 44 -4.62 1.09 6.01
C ILE A 44 -5.02 2.45 6.55
N CYS A 45 -5.78 2.48 7.65
CA CYS A 45 -6.22 3.72 8.27
C CYS A 45 -5.15 4.34 9.17
N SER A 46 -5.32 5.63 9.50
CA SER A 46 -4.44 6.41 10.38
C SER A 46 -4.07 5.68 11.67
N ASP A 47 -5.09 5.17 12.35
CA ASP A 47 -4.99 4.47 13.62
C ASP A 47 -4.12 3.21 13.51
N CYS A 48 -4.48 2.28 12.62
CA CYS A 48 -3.72 1.04 12.44
C CYS A 48 -2.29 1.28 11.94
N MET A 49 -2.05 2.33 11.16
CA MET A 49 -0.70 2.65 10.74
C MET A 49 0.14 3.23 11.86
N GLU A 50 -0.45 3.99 12.79
CA GLU A 50 0.25 4.51 13.97
C GLU A 50 0.65 3.36 14.89
N GLU A 51 -0.26 2.40 15.11
CA GLU A 51 0.01 1.16 15.83
C GLU A 51 1.14 0.34 15.20
N ASN A 52 1.17 0.26 13.85
CA ASN A 52 2.17 -0.51 13.11
C ASN A 52 3.36 0.34 12.62
N PHE A 53 3.44 1.60 13.03
CA PHE A 53 4.36 2.58 12.44
C PHE A 53 5.81 2.14 12.57
N TRP A 54 6.17 1.62 13.74
CA TRP A 54 7.52 1.20 14.10
C TRP A 54 7.95 -0.05 13.32
N GLY A 55 7.01 -0.88 12.85
CA GLY A 55 7.29 -2.05 12.01
C GLY A 55 7.20 -1.77 10.51
N MET A 56 6.38 -0.80 10.10
CA MET A 56 6.10 -0.53 8.69
C MET A 56 6.88 0.66 8.13
N THR A 57 7.41 1.55 8.97
CA THR A 57 8.06 2.79 8.54
C THR A 57 9.46 2.90 9.10
N CYS A 58 10.44 3.20 8.24
CA CYS A 58 11.84 3.33 8.65
C CYS A 58 12.24 4.79 9.00
N ASN A 59 11.63 5.79 8.35
CA ASN A 59 12.07 7.20 8.43
C ASN A 59 10.92 8.20 8.71
N GLY A 60 9.73 7.73 9.06
CA GLY A 60 8.54 8.58 9.23
C GLY A 60 7.97 9.19 7.94
N ILE A 61 8.67 9.06 6.82
CA ILE A 61 8.31 9.66 5.52
C ILE A 61 7.72 8.61 4.56
N THR A 62 8.15 7.35 4.72
CA THR A 62 7.74 6.25 3.86
C THR A 62 7.34 5.01 4.65
N TRP A 63 6.32 4.31 4.21
CA TRP A 63 5.85 3.05 4.75
C TRP A 63 6.04 1.91 3.75
N THR A 64 6.31 0.71 4.25
CA THR A 64 6.45 -0.52 3.48
C THR A 64 5.13 -1.26 3.52
N CYS A 65 4.56 -1.54 2.35
CA CYS A 65 3.31 -2.30 2.26
C CYS A 65 3.55 -3.77 2.67
N PRO A 66 2.79 -4.33 3.63
CA PRO A 66 2.98 -5.70 4.08
C PRO A 66 2.56 -6.73 3.02
N ASP A 67 1.68 -6.32 2.09
CA ASP A 67 1.08 -7.19 1.08
C ASP A 67 2.00 -7.37 -0.16
N CYS A 68 2.72 -6.31 -0.55
CA CYS A 68 3.57 -6.34 -1.75
C CYS A 68 5.04 -5.93 -1.51
N GLY A 69 5.42 -5.59 -0.28
CA GLY A 69 6.77 -5.15 0.07
C GLY A 69 7.18 -3.80 -0.53
N ALA A 70 6.30 -3.13 -1.29
CA ALA A 70 6.63 -1.86 -1.93
C ALA A 70 6.68 -0.72 -0.92
N ILE A 71 7.72 0.12 -1.03
CA ILE A 71 7.87 1.35 -0.25
C ILE A 71 6.97 2.44 -0.85
N ARG A 72 6.20 3.11 0.00
CA ARG A 72 5.22 4.15 -0.33
C ARG A 72 5.47 5.39 0.50
N GLY A 73 5.28 6.58 -0.05
CA GLY A 73 5.37 7.83 0.71
C GLY A 73 4.08 8.14 1.45
N PHE A 74 4.19 8.74 2.64
CA PHE A 74 3.10 9.45 3.30
C PHE A 74 2.84 10.80 2.62
N GLY A 75 2.51 10.82 1.33
CA GLY A 75 2.16 12.08 0.65
C GLY A 75 2.52 12.15 -0.83
N ASN A 76 1.49 11.96 -1.65
CA ASN A 76 1.06 12.85 -2.74
C ASN A 76 -0.25 12.24 -3.26
N GLN A 77 -1.32 12.36 -2.47
CA GLN A 77 -2.67 12.01 -2.91
C GLN A 77 -3.45 13.27 -3.22
#